data_AF-A0A972ZCF5-F1
#
_entry.id   AF-A0A972ZCF5-F1
#
_cell.length_a   1.000
_cell.length_b   1.000
_cell.length_c   1.000
_cell.angle_alpha   90.00
_cell.angle_beta   90.00
_cell.angle_gamma   90.00
#
_symmetry.space_group_name_H-M   'P 1'
#
loop_
_entity.id
_entity.type
_entity.pdbx_description
1 polymer ?
#
loop_
_entity_poly.entity_id
_entity_poly.type
_entity_poly.pdbx_seq_one_letter_code
_entity_poly.pdbx_strand_id
1 'polypeptide(L)' 'MTTPTAAADDAESAARKPRVRMSGSQRREQLVNVGRKLFAAKGFEAVSVEEIASKAEVT' A
#
# COMPACT_ATOMS: atom_id res chain seq x y z
N MET A 1 -12.72 18.55 -44.44
CA MET A 1 -13.32 19.02 -43.17
C MET A 1 -12.81 18.14 -42.05
N THR A 2 -12.05 18.77 -41.15
CA THR A 2 -11.58 18.37 -39.81
C THR A 2 -12.76 17.80 -38.98
N THR A 3 -12.65 16.72 -38.21
CA THR A 3 -12.14 16.56 -36.82
C THR A 3 -12.49 15.11 -36.35
N PRO A 4 -12.13 14.65 -35.13
CA PRO A 4 -10.85 14.72 -34.44
C PRO A 4 -10.43 13.35 -33.83
N THR A 5 -9.19 13.32 -33.34
CA THR A 5 -8.64 12.38 -32.36
C THR A 5 -9.64 11.91 -31.28
N ALA A 6 -9.88 10.61 -31.19
CA ALA A 6 -10.60 9.99 -30.06
C ALA A 6 -10.10 8.56 -29.78
N ALA A 7 -8.83 8.28 -30.10
CA ALA A 7 -8.24 6.95 -29.94
C ALA A 7 -7.17 6.87 -28.82
N ALA A 8 -7.00 7.93 -28.02
CA ALA A 8 -5.92 8.00 -27.03
C ALA A 8 -6.36 8.07 -25.56
N ASP A 9 -7.65 8.29 -25.25
CA ASP A 9 -8.09 8.52 -23.86
C ASP A 9 -8.64 7.25 -23.17
N ASP A 10 -9.12 6.25 -23.93
CA ASP A 10 -9.72 5.04 -23.37
C ASP A 10 -8.72 4.01 -22.82
N ALA A 11 -7.43 4.15 -23.13
CA ALA A 11 -6.39 3.22 -22.69
C ALA A 11 -5.86 3.50 -21.27
N GLU A 12 -6.11 4.68 -20.70
CA GLU A 12 -5.46 5.10 -19.45
C GLU A 12 -6.28 4.79 -18.18
N SER A 13 -7.60 4.57 -18.30
CA SER A 13 -8.48 4.34 -17.14
C SER A 13 -8.77 2.86 -16.82
N ALA A 14 -8.49 1.92 -17.74
CA ALA A 14 -8.99 0.55 -17.62
C ALA A 14 -8.11 -0.42 -16.80
N ALA A 15 -6.89 -0.04 -16.42
CA ALA A 15 -5.99 -0.94 -15.67
C ALA A 15 -5.86 -0.60 -14.18
N ARG A 16 -6.73 0.25 -13.63
CA ARG A 16 -6.76 0.50 -12.18
C ARG A 16 -7.42 -0.68 -11.48
N LYS A 17 -6.62 -1.73 -11.24
CA LYS A 17 -6.98 -2.90 -10.44
C LYS A 17 -7.76 -2.43 -9.20
N PRO A 18 -9.01 -2.90 -8.99
CA PRO A 18 -9.84 -2.40 -7.92
C PRO A 18 -9.07 -2.54 -6.60
N ARG A 19 -8.86 -1.40 -5.93
CA ARG A 19 -8.12 -1.35 -4.67
C ARG A 19 -8.95 -2.09 -3.62
N VAL A 20 -8.66 -3.38 -3.45
CA VAL A 20 -9.28 -4.20 -2.43
C VAL A 20 -9.01 -3.54 -1.09
N ARG A 21 -10.06 -3.09 -0.40
CA ARG A 21 -9.95 -2.61 0.97
C ARG A 21 -9.48 -3.79 1.81
N MET A 22 -8.35 -3.63 2.49
CA MET A 22 -7.86 -4.66 3.40
C MET A 22 -8.91 -4.91 4.50
N SER A 23 -9.16 -6.18 4.79
CA SER A 23 -9.92 -6.55 5.99
C SER A 23 -9.07 -6.25 7.25
N GLY A 24 -9.72 -6.15 8.43
CA GLY A 24 -9.00 -5.97 9.69
C GLY A 24 -7.97 -7.09 9.97
N SER A 25 -8.24 -8.31 9.53
CA SER A 25 -7.29 -9.43 9.62
C SER A 25 -6.06 -9.23 8.73
N GLN A 26 -6.25 -8.84 7.47
CA GLN A 26 -5.14 -8.52 6.56
C GLN A 26 -4.30 -7.36 7.07
N ARG A 27 -4.95 -6.35 7.67
CA ARG A 27 -4.25 -5.21 8.28
C ARG A 27 -3.41 -5.64 9.49
N ARG A 28 -3.94 -6.52 10.33
CA ARG A 28 -3.18 -7.11 11.44
C ARG A 28 -1.98 -7.91 10.94
N GLU A 29 -2.14 -8.72 9.90
CA GLU A 29 -1.02 -9.43 9.29
C GLU A 29 0.03 -8.48 8.72
N GLN A 30 -0.39 -7.36 8.10
CA GLN A 30 0.53 -6.34 7.63
C GLN A 30 1.38 -5.78 8.77
N LEU A 31 0.75 -5.39 9.89
CA LEU A 31 1.47 -4.90 11.08
C LEU A 31 2.46 -5.93 11.62
N VAL A 32 2.07 -7.20 11.72
CA VAL A 32 2.95 -8.28 12.19
C VAL A 32 4.13 -8.49 11.23
N ASN A 33 3.89 -8.49 9.93
CA ASN A 33 4.95 -8.65 8.93
C ASN A 33 5.94 -7.48 8.92
N VAL A 34 5.44 -6.25 9.02
CA VAL A 34 6.27 -5.04 9.09
C VAL A 34 7.08 -5.02 10.39
N GLY A 35 6.44 -5.29 11.53
CA GLY A 35 7.10 -5.36 12.83
C GLY A 35 8.21 -6.41 12.86
N ARG A 36 7.95 -7.63 12.37
CA ARG A 36 8.96 -8.69 12.26
C ARG A 36 10.19 -8.26 11.46
N LYS A 37 9.99 -7.59 10.31
CA LYS A 37 11.09 -7.10 9.47
C LYS A 37 11.89 -6.01 10.18
N LEU A 38 11.22 -5.06 10.82
CA LEU A 38 11.89 -3.97 11.54
C LEU A 38 12.69 -4.51 12.74
N PHE A 39 12.10 -5.40 13.54
CA PHE A 39 12.79 -6.02 14.66
C PHE A 39 13.99 -6.86 14.21
N ALA A 40 13.88 -7.60 13.10
CA ALA A 40 15.01 -8.36 12.56
C ALA A 40 16.14 -7.46 12.04
N ALA A 41 15.82 -6.28 11.50
CA ALA A 41 16.80 -5.38 10.93
C ALA A 41 17.51 -4.49 11.97
N LYS A 42 16.76 -4.01 12.99
CA LYS A 42 17.26 -3.01 13.95
C LYS A 42 17.39 -3.53 15.39
N GLY A 43 16.77 -4.66 15.71
CA GLY A 43 16.64 -5.16 17.07
C GLY A 43 15.36 -4.67 17.76
N PHE A 44 15.01 -5.30 18.88
CA PHE A 44 13.76 -5.04 19.59
C PHE A 44 13.73 -3.66 20.26
N GLU A 45 14.82 -3.22 20.89
CA GLU A 45 14.86 -1.93 21.60
C GLU A 45 14.90 -0.71 20.67
N ALA A 46 15.32 -0.90 19.41
CA ALA A 46 15.51 0.19 18.45
C ALA A 46 14.28 0.48 17.58
N VAL A 47 13.16 -0.24 17.77
CA VAL A 47 11.94 -0.11 16.95
C VAL A 47 10.77 0.24 17.86
N SER A 48 10.12 1.37 17.58
CA SER A 48 8.91 1.79 18.30
C SER A 48 7.62 1.33 17.61
N VAL A 49 6.51 1.34 18.36
CA VAL A 49 5.18 1.05 17.82
C VAL A 49 4.77 2.10 16.78
N GLU A 50 5.09 3.39 16.98
CA GLU A 50 4.81 4.42 15.98
C GLU A 50 5.57 4.19 14.68
N GLU A 51 6.81 3.70 14.74
CA GLU A 51 7.58 3.41 13.53
C GLU A 51 6.96 2.26 12.72
N ILE A 52 6.49 1.21 13.39
CA ILE A 52 5.78 0.09 12.75
C ILE A 52 4.48 0.57 12.11
N ALA A 53 3.71 1.40 12.83
CA ALA A 53 2.46 1.97 12.34
C ALA A 53 2.69 2.85 11.11
N SER A 54 3.67 3.76 11.18
CA SER A 54 4.08 4.63 10.06
C SER A 54 4.50 3.82 8.84
N LYS A 55 5.25 2.73 9.03
CA LYS A 55 5.72 1.87 7.94
C LYS A 55 4.62 0.98 7.36
N ALA A 56 3.59 0.67 8.14
CA ALA A 56 2.38 -0.02 7.69
C ALA A 56 1.29 0.93 7.16
N GLU A 57 1.57 2.25 7.12
CA GLU A 57 0.62 3.31 6.75
C GLU A 57 -0.66 3.27 7.59
N VAL A 58 -0.54 2.89 8.87
CA VAL A 58 -1.61 2.84 9.87
C VAL A 58 -1.46 4.06 10.78
N THR A 59 -2.53 4.82 10.94
CA THR A 59 -2.70 5.85 11.99
C THR A 59 -3.46 5.29 13.17
#